data_AF-A0A7Y6ECM7-F1
#
_entry.id   AF-A0A7Y6ECM7-F1
#
_cell.length_a   1.000
_cell.length_b   1.000
_cell.length_c   1.000
_cell.angle_alpha   90.00
_cell.angle_beta   90.00
_cell.angle_gamma   90.00
#
_symmetry.space_group_name_H-M   'P 1'
#
loop_
_entity.id
_entity.type
_entity.pdbx_description
1 polymer ?
#
loop_
_entity_poly.entity_id
_entity_poly.type
_entity_poly.pdbx_seq_one_letter_code
_entity_poly.pdbx_strand_id
1 'polypeptide(L)' 'MNFEPRRPVFGLVDANKFYCSCERIFRPELRGKPVVVLSNSDLRGGNR' A
#
# COMPACT_ATOMS: atom_id res chain seq x y z
N MET A 1 45.32 -7.81 -5.71
CA MET A 1 43.95 -8.21 -5.34
C MET A 1 43.03 -7.17 -5.98
N ASN A 2 42.29 -7.54 -7.03
CA ASN A 2 41.43 -6.59 -7.76
C ASN A 2 40.05 -6.54 -7.10
N PHE A 3 39.53 -5.33 -6.89
CA PHE A 3 38.23 -5.09 -6.29
C PHE A 3 37.23 -4.78 -7.41
N GLU A 4 36.39 -5.74 -7.77
CA GLU A 4 35.28 -5.51 -8.69
C GLU A 4 34.08 -4.93 -7.92
N PRO A 5 33.50 -3.79 -8.36
CA PRO A 5 32.33 -3.23 -7.71
C PRO A 5 31.15 -4.19 -7.87
N ARG A 6 30.49 -4.54 -6.76
CA ARG A 6 29.27 -5.35 -6.80
C ARG A 6 28.17 -4.60 -7.55
N ARG A 7 27.48 -5.30 -8.47
CA ARG A 7 26.30 -4.75 -9.14
C ARG A 7 25.23 -4.39 -8.09
N PRO A 8 24.49 -3.27 -8.27
CA PRO A 8 23.42 -2.91 -7.34
C PRO A 8 22.34 -4.00 -7.29
N VAL A 9 21.89 -4.32 -6.08
CA VAL A 9 20.74 -5.20 -5.86
C VAL A 9 19.51 -4.32 -5.66
N PHE A 10 18.45 -4.59 -6.42
CA PHE A 10 17.16 -3.93 -6.26
C PHE A 10 16.16 -4.88 -5.61
N GLY A 11 15.36 -4.36 -4.68
CA GLY A 11 14.25 -5.07 -4.06
C GLY A 11 12.93 -4.38 -4.38
N LEU A 12 11.91 -5.17 -4.76
CA LEU A 12 10.54 -4.68 -4.89
C LEU A 12 9.81 -4.92 -3.56
N VAL A 13 9.26 -3.85 -2.99
CA VAL A 13 8.43 -3.91 -1.79
C VAL A 13 7.00 -3.56 -2.18
N ASP A 14 6.08 -4.48 -1.92
CA ASP A 14 4.64 -4.27 -2.08
C ASP A 14 3.93 -4.56 -0.76
N ALA A 15 2.99 -3.69 -0.40
CA ALA A 15 2.20 -3.83 0.80
C ALA A 15 0.76 -4.21 0.45
N ASN A 16 0.35 -5.38 0.94
CA ASN A 16 -1.00 -5.89 0.77
C ASN A 16 -2.04 -4.90 1.29
N LYS A 17 -2.79 -4.27 0.36
CA LYS A 17 -3.91 -3.36 0.66
C LYS A 17 -3.46 -2.24 1.61
N PHE A 18 -2.34 -1.58 1.28
CA PHE A 18 -1.61 -0.64 2.14
C PHE A 18 -2.51 0.27 2.99
N TYR A 19 -3.34 1.11 2.37
CA TYR A 19 -4.21 2.03 3.09
C TYR A 19 -5.17 1.33 4.06
N CYS A 20 -5.87 0.28 3.63
CA CYS A 20 -6.76 -0.48 4.51
C CYS A 20 -6.00 -1.16 5.68
N SER A 21 -4.77 -1.59 5.44
CA SER A 21 -3.91 -2.18 6.47
C SER A 21 -3.44 -1.14 7.49
N CYS A 22 -3.09 0.07 7.06
CA CYS A 22 -2.78 1.19 7.94
C CYS A 22 -3.98 1.58 8.81
N GLU A 23 -5.18 1.71 8.22
CA GLU A 23 -6.40 2.04 8.97
C GLU A 23 -6.65 1.03 10.11
N ARG A 24 -6.47 -0.28 9.88
CA ARG A 24 -6.68 -1.31 10.91
C ARG A 24 -5.65 -1.29 12.05
N ILE A 25 -4.47 -0.71 11.83
CA ILE A 25 -3.46 -0.52 12.88
C ILE A 25 -3.96 0.54 13.87
N PHE A 26 -4.43 1.67 13.35
CA PHE A 26 -4.88 2.81 14.17
C PHE A 26 -6.35 2.69 14.62
N ARG A 27 -7.13 1.83 13.97
CA ARG A 27 -8.54 1.53 14.27
C ARG A 27 -8.76 0.02 14.42
N PRO A 28 -8.36 -0.57 15.57
CA PRO A 28 -8.44 -2.01 15.80
C PRO A 28 -9.86 -2.59 15.63
N GLU A 29 -10.90 -1.79 15.83
CA GLU A 29 -12.30 -2.17 15.66
C GLU A 29 -12.69 -2.48 14.21
N LEU A 30 -11.83 -2.13 13.23
CA LEU A 30 -11.99 -2.47 11.81
C LEU A 30 -11.41 -3.86 11.45
N ARG A 31 -10.77 -4.55 12.40
CA ARG A 31 -10.28 -5.91 12.18
C ARG A 31 -11.46 -6.86 11.90
N GLY A 32 -11.30 -7.73 10.92
CA GLY A 32 -12.34 -8.66 10.48
C GLY A 32 -13.50 -8.02 9.70
N LYS A 33 -13.49 -6.69 9.50
CA LYS A 33 -14.50 -5.99 8.72
C LYS A 33 -14.01 -5.70 7.29
N PRO A 34 -14.90 -5.77 6.29
CA PRO A 34 -14.63 -5.18 4.98
C PRO A 34 -14.33 -3.68 5.12
N VAL A 35 -13.25 -3.21 4.52
CA VAL A 35 -12.82 -1.81 4.56
C VAL A 35 -12.44 -1.37 3.16
N VAL A 36 -12.97 -0.21 2.76
CA VAL A 36 -12.58 0.51 1.55
C VAL A 36 -12.10 1.89 1.98
N VAL A 37 -10.96 2.31 1.45
CA VAL A 37 -10.44 3.67 1.63
C VAL A 37 -10.64 4.39 0.30
N LEU A 38 -11.35 5.52 0.32
CA LEU A 38 -11.66 6.34 -0.84
C LEU A 38 -11.16 7.77 -0.63
N SER A 39 -10.77 8.41 -1.72
CA SER A 39 -10.58 9.85 -1.82
C SER A 39 -11.86 10.54 -2.24
N ASN A 40 -11.97 11.83 -1.96
CA ASN A 40 -13.11 12.66 -2.38
C ASN A 40 -13.32 12.70 -3.91
N SER A 41 -12.31 12.32 -4.69
CA SER A 41 -12.38 12.31 -6.15
C SER A 41 -12.87 10.99 -6.72
N ASP A 42 -12.86 9.91 -5.94
CA ASP A 42 -13.13 8.55 -6.43
C ASP A 42 -14.59 8.38 -6.88
N LEU A 43 -15.49 9.24 -6.39
CA LEU A 43 -16.92 9.20 -6.73
C LEU A 43 -17.27 9.88 -8.06
N ARG A 44 -16.33 10.56 -8.73
CA ARG A 44 -16.61 11.38 -9.93
C ARG A 44 -16.70 10.60 -11.25
N GLY A 45 -16.69 9.26 -11.21
CA GLY A 45 -16.67 8.38 -12.39
C GLY A 45 -17.99 7.71 -12.79
N GLY A 46 -19.10 8.00 -12.09
CA GLY A 46 -20.36 7.25 -12.27
C GLY A 46 -21.40 7.80 -13.25
N ASN A 47 -21.23 9.02 -13.78
CA ASN A 47 -22.13 9.61 -14.79
C ASN A 47 -21.52 10.92 -15.35
N ARG A 48 -20.51 10.78 -16.22
CA ARG A 48 -20.17 11.82 -17.20
C ARG A 48 -20.16 11.16 -18.57
#